data_AF-A0A663LWJ6-F1
#
_entry.id   AF-A0A663LWJ6-F1
#
_cell.length_a   1.000
_cell.length_b   1.000
_cell.length_c   1.000
_cell.angle_alpha   90.00
_cell.angle_beta   90.00
_cell.angle_gamma   90.00
#
_symmetry.space_group_name_H-M   'P 1'
#
loop_
_entity.id
_entity.type
_entity.pdbx_description
1 polymer ?
#
loop_
_entity_poly.entity_id
_entity_poly.type
_entity_poly.pdbx_seq_one_letter_code
_entity_poly.pdbx_strand_id
1 'polypeptide(L)'
;MVGAITLPSVRQRLPQGSKTLGVLGSPAHPRLPCLAHEVLASLPLQMMLYFNVYYFPVWCLAEGMMLLLKYHLLPRHYQFLLVAAFLILSVAEGSRLYLGYVGNLQEKVPELAGFLLLSFLIQLPLLLFLLTDSRVTLLPLELALHSLLLAFLITEMAAAFLALKTMSKQLAAQFYLRQLKGS
;
A
#
# COMPACT_ATOMS: atom_id res chain seq x y z
N MET A 1 24.75 -1.52 87.87
CA MET A 1 25.30 -0.74 86.75
C MET A 1 26.79 -0.57 87.05
N VAL A 2 27.71 -1.49 86.71
CA VAL A 2 28.26 -1.82 85.37
C VAL A 2 28.54 -0.54 84.58
N GLY A 3 29.75 -0.19 84.13
CA GLY A 3 31.05 -0.85 84.11
C GLY A 3 32.04 0.15 83.48
N ALA A 4 33.33 -0.02 83.74
CA ALA A 4 34.36 0.99 83.53
C ALA A 4 35.25 0.70 82.31
N ILE A 5 35.87 1.76 81.79
CA ILE A 5 37.23 1.83 81.18
C ILE A 5 37.40 1.58 79.66
N THR A 6 38.19 2.49 79.07
CA THR A 6 39.18 2.41 77.95
C THR A 6 38.84 2.82 76.50
N LEU A 7 39.50 3.93 76.10
CA LEU A 7 40.06 4.36 74.79
C LEU A 7 40.83 3.23 74.04
N PRO A 8 41.19 3.32 72.71
CA PRO A 8 41.74 4.51 72.03
C PRO A 8 41.45 4.71 70.51
N SER A 9 41.93 5.86 69.99
CA SER A 9 41.99 6.25 68.58
C SER A 9 42.78 5.29 67.68
N VAL A 10 42.26 5.02 66.48
CA VAL A 10 43.06 4.56 65.33
C VAL A 10 42.62 5.28 64.05
N ARG A 11 43.57 6.05 63.51
CA ARG A 11 43.65 6.61 62.16
C ARG A 11 44.01 5.49 61.19
N GLN A 12 43.32 5.32 60.05
CA GLN A 12 43.96 5.08 58.74
C GLN A 12 43.00 4.78 57.56
N ARG A 13 43.34 5.41 56.43
CA ARG A 13 43.34 4.95 55.03
C ARG A 13 42.02 4.64 54.32
N LEU A 14 41.73 5.47 53.31
CA LEU A 14 41.09 5.05 52.07
C LEU A 14 41.78 3.81 51.48
N PRO A 15 41.02 2.86 50.92
CA PRO A 15 41.51 1.95 49.90
C PRO A 15 41.11 2.43 48.51
N GLN A 16 42.10 2.63 47.64
CA GLN A 16 41.93 2.48 46.19
C GLN A 16 42.19 1.01 45.81
N GLY A 17 41.43 0.51 44.83
CA GLY A 17 41.64 -0.78 44.14
C GLY A 17 40.55 -1.81 44.45
N SER A 18 40.07 -2.66 43.55
CA SER A 18 40.24 -2.81 42.10
C SER A 18 39.25 -3.93 41.69
N LYS A 19 38.72 -3.86 40.46
CA LYS A 19 38.23 -4.97 39.60
C LYS A 19 36.86 -5.65 39.87
N THR A 20 36.02 -5.46 38.85
CA THR A 20 35.18 -6.44 38.11
C THR A 20 33.83 -6.94 38.65
N LEU A 21 32.88 -6.91 37.72
CA LEU A 21 31.64 -7.69 37.59
C LEU A 21 30.36 -7.11 38.23
N GLY A 22 29.53 -6.52 37.36
CA GLY A 22 28.19 -6.04 37.69
C GLY A 22 27.42 -5.71 36.41
N VAL A 23 27.00 -6.75 35.70
CA VAL A 23 25.92 -6.68 34.71
C VAL A 23 24.67 -6.18 35.42
N LEU A 24 24.24 -4.96 35.10
CA LEU A 24 22.87 -4.46 35.30
C LEU A 24 22.74 -3.23 34.39
N GLY A 25 22.14 -3.34 33.21
CA GLY A 25 20.70 -3.46 33.11
C GLY A 25 20.11 -2.06 33.19
N SER A 26 20.01 -1.38 32.05
CA SER A 26 19.04 -0.28 31.92
C SER A 26 18.33 -0.38 30.57
N PRO A 27 16.98 -0.35 30.55
CA PRO A 27 16.19 -0.92 29.48
C PRO A 27 16.00 0.08 28.34
N ALA A 28 15.81 -0.50 27.17
CA ALA A 28 15.34 0.09 25.93
C ALA A 28 14.57 1.42 26.09
N HIS A 29 15.13 2.47 25.48
CA HIS A 29 14.32 3.58 24.98
C HIS A 29 13.15 3.01 24.14
N PRO A 30 11.90 3.46 24.36
CA PRO A 30 10.81 3.15 23.46
C PRO A 30 11.07 3.88 22.14
N ARG A 31 11.67 3.19 21.17
CA ARG A 31 11.75 3.69 19.81
C ARG A 31 10.33 3.72 19.24
N LEU A 32 9.87 4.95 19.00
CA LEU A 32 8.68 5.41 18.29
C LEU A 32 7.74 4.31 17.72
N PRO A 33 6.51 4.20 18.26
CA PRO A 33 5.39 3.50 17.61
C PRO A 33 5.06 4.06 16.21
N CYS A 34 5.42 5.30 15.93
CA CYS A 34 5.08 6.00 14.69
C CYS A 34 5.81 5.46 13.47
N LEU A 35 7.07 5.03 13.61
CA LEU A 35 7.85 4.50 12.48
C LEU A 35 7.46 3.05 12.18
N ALA A 36 6.99 2.29 13.18
CA ALA A 36 6.55 0.91 12.98
C ALA A 36 5.22 0.81 12.21
N HIS A 37 4.35 1.84 12.33
CA HIS A 37 3.09 1.89 11.57
C HIS A 37 3.32 2.19 10.07
N GLU A 38 4.46 2.79 9.72
CA GLU A 38 4.88 3.05 8.34
C GLU A 38 5.44 1.80 7.63
N VAL A 39 5.72 0.72 8.37
CA VAL A 39 6.48 -0.44 7.87
C VAL A 39 5.59 -1.56 7.30
N LEU A 40 4.26 -1.49 7.43
CA LEU A 40 3.37 -2.51 6.85
C LEU A 40 2.71 -2.10 5.52
N ALA A 41 2.58 -0.80 5.23
CA ALA A 41 2.11 -0.34 3.92
C ALA A 41 3.15 -0.65 2.84
N SER A 42 2.72 -1.22 1.72
CA SER A 42 3.65 -1.52 0.61
C SER A 42 4.04 -0.23 -0.12
N LEU A 43 5.23 0.27 0.20
CA LEU A 43 5.82 1.47 -0.41
C LEU A 43 5.84 1.45 -1.95
N PRO A 44 6.19 0.35 -2.64
CA PRO A 44 6.16 0.33 -4.11
C PRO A 44 4.74 0.53 -4.66
N LEU A 45 3.72 -0.11 -4.09
CA LEU A 45 2.33 0.05 -4.54
C LEU A 45 1.88 1.51 -4.38
N GLN A 46 2.23 2.14 -3.26
CA GLN A 46 1.84 3.53 -2.99
C GLN A 46 2.45 4.51 -3.99
N MET A 47 3.71 4.29 -4.37
CA MET A 47 4.39 5.09 -5.39
C MET A 47 3.73 4.96 -6.76
N MET A 48 3.34 3.74 -7.14
CA MET A 48 2.65 3.52 -8.42
C MET A 48 1.28 4.20 -8.46
N LEU A 49 0.47 4.00 -7.41
CA LEU A 49 -0.84 4.65 -7.27
C LEU A 49 -0.73 6.18 -7.33
N TYR A 50 0.32 6.75 -6.71
CA TYR A 50 0.57 8.19 -6.77
C TYR A 50 0.75 8.67 -8.22
N PHE A 51 1.63 8.02 -9.00
CA PHE A 51 1.80 8.39 -10.41
C PHE A 51 0.52 8.21 -11.21
N ASN A 52 -0.23 7.14 -10.94
CA ASN A 52 -1.46 6.84 -11.64
C ASN A 52 -2.57 7.88 -11.37
N VAL A 53 -2.64 8.43 -10.15
CA VAL A 53 -3.56 9.54 -9.83
C VAL A 53 -3.34 10.78 -10.69
N TYR A 54 -2.10 11.11 -11.06
CA TYR A 54 -1.82 12.23 -11.98
C TYR A 54 -2.01 11.85 -13.44
N TYR A 55 -1.74 10.60 -13.78
CA TYR A 55 -1.95 10.07 -15.12
C TYR A 55 -3.44 10.01 -15.48
N PHE A 56 -4.30 9.61 -14.55
CA PHE A 56 -5.74 9.42 -14.75
C PHE A 56 -6.48 10.63 -15.34
N PRO A 57 -6.37 11.86 -14.82
CA PRO A 57 -7.04 13.02 -15.43
C PRO A 57 -6.53 13.31 -16.85
N VAL A 58 -5.24 13.10 -17.11
CA VAL A 58 -4.66 13.25 -18.45
C VAL A 58 -5.25 12.20 -19.40
N TRP A 59 -5.35 10.95 -18.96
CA TRP A 59 -6.01 9.87 -19.70
C TRP A 59 -7.48 10.22 -20.00
N CYS A 60 -8.26 10.66 -19.00
CA CYS A 60 -9.67 11.03 -19.18
C CYS A 60 -9.85 12.16 -20.20
N LEU A 61 -9.03 13.21 -20.13
CA LEU A 61 -9.10 14.33 -21.06
C LEU A 61 -8.74 13.89 -22.48
N ALA A 62 -7.64 13.16 -22.64
CA ALA A 62 -7.20 12.72 -23.95
C ALA A 62 -8.19 11.74 -24.59
N GLU A 63 -8.65 10.72 -23.86
CA GLU A 63 -9.64 9.76 -24.34
C GLU A 63 -10.96 10.44 -24.67
N GLY A 64 -11.43 11.36 -23.82
CA GLY A 64 -12.64 12.14 -24.09
C GLY A 64 -12.53 13.00 -25.36
N MET A 65 -11.39 13.64 -25.58
CA MET A 65 -11.14 14.42 -26.80
C MET A 65 -11.09 13.56 -28.05
N MET A 66 -10.42 12.40 -28.00
CA MET A 66 -10.34 11.48 -29.14
C MET A 66 -11.70 10.86 -29.45
N LEU A 67 -12.47 10.49 -28.41
CA LEU A 67 -13.84 10.02 -28.56
C LEU A 67 -14.74 11.06 -29.24
N LEU A 68 -14.63 12.34 -28.85
CA LEU A 68 -15.39 13.43 -29.48
C LEU A 68 -15.03 13.60 -30.96
N LEU A 69 -13.75 13.52 -31.29
CA LEU A 69 -13.26 13.66 -32.67
C LEU A 69 -13.82 12.57 -33.59
N LYS A 70 -13.90 11.33 -33.10
CA LYS A 70 -14.38 10.19 -33.88
C LYS A 70 -15.88 9.92 -33.73
N TYR A 71 -16.57 10.55 -32.78
CA TYR A 71 -17.96 10.22 -32.41
C TYR A 71 -18.90 10.10 -33.62
N HIS A 72 -18.92 11.12 -34.49
CA HIS A 72 -19.81 11.14 -35.67
C HIS A 72 -19.36 10.23 -36.83
N LEU A 73 -18.11 9.74 -36.80
CA LEU A 73 -17.55 8.86 -37.82
C LEU A 73 -17.88 7.38 -37.53
N LEU A 74 -18.22 7.03 -36.30
CA LEU A 74 -18.50 5.66 -35.90
C LEU A 74 -19.98 5.28 -36.07
N PRO A 75 -20.27 3.99 -36.35
CA PRO A 75 -21.64 3.47 -36.28
C PRO A 75 -22.26 3.67 -34.89
N ARG A 76 -23.59 3.85 -34.86
CA ARG A 76 -24.34 4.14 -33.62
C ARG A 76 -24.08 3.15 -32.47
N HIS A 77 -23.94 1.86 -32.76
CA HIS A 77 -23.67 0.87 -31.71
C HIS A 77 -22.28 1.05 -31.08
N TYR A 78 -21.26 1.40 -31.86
CA TYR A 78 -19.93 1.71 -31.34
C TYR A 78 -19.90 3.01 -30.55
N GLN A 79 -20.68 4.03 -30.93
CA GLN A 79 -20.79 5.26 -30.14
C GLN A 79 -21.23 4.95 -28.71
N PHE A 80 -22.33 4.21 -28.56
CA PHE A 80 -22.83 3.80 -27.25
C PHE A 80 -21.81 2.94 -26.50
N LEU A 81 -21.19 1.99 -27.20
CA LEU A 81 -20.21 1.09 -26.60
C LEU A 81 -18.99 1.84 -26.06
N LEU A 82 -18.39 2.73 -26.85
CA LEU A 82 -17.19 3.47 -26.43
C LEU A 82 -17.49 4.49 -25.33
N VAL A 83 -18.64 5.19 -25.40
CA VAL A 83 -19.07 6.09 -24.32
C VAL A 83 -19.29 5.30 -23.03
N ALA A 84 -19.96 4.14 -23.09
CA ALA A 84 -20.15 3.28 -21.94
C ALA A 84 -18.80 2.78 -21.38
N ALA A 85 -17.90 2.32 -22.26
CA ALA A 85 -16.56 1.86 -21.85
C ALA A 85 -15.76 2.98 -21.17
N PHE A 86 -15.77 4.20 -21.72
CA PHE A 86 -15.12 5.38 -21.14
C PHE A 86 -15.66 5.69 -19.74
N LEU A 87 -16.98 5.70 -19.56
CA LEU A 87 -17.61 5.97 -18.26
C LEU A 87 -17.31 4.87 -17.25
N ILE A 88 -17.45 3.60 -17.64
CA ILE A 88 -17.18 2.45 -16.79
C ILE A 88 -15.71 2.45 -16.36
N LEU A 89 -14.76 2.65 -17.28
CA LEU A 89 -13.34 2.73 -16.97
C LEU A 89 -13.02 3.91 -16.04
N SER A 90 -13.60 5.08 -16.29
CA SER A 90 -13.36 6.26 -15.45
C SER A 90 -13.83 6.05 -14.01
N VAL A 91 -15.06 5.54 -13.83
CA VAL A 91 -15.60 5.26 -12.49
C VAL A 91 -14.85 4.12 -11.81
N ALA A 92 -14.53 3.06 -12.55
CA ALA A 92 -13.78 1.92 -12.03
C ALA A 92 -12.36 2.34 -11.61
N GLU A 93 -11.66 3.14 -12.42
CA GLU A 93 -10.30 3.64 -12.11
C GLU A 93 -10.29 4.56 -10.90
N GLY A 94 -11.23 5.51 -10.82
CA GLY A 94 -11.36 6.34 -9.63
C GLY A 94 -11.61 5.51 -8.36
N SER A 95 -12.53 4.55 -8.43
CA SER A 95 -12.84 3.66 -7.30
C SER A 95 -11.65 2.77 -6.93
N ARG A 96 -10.95 2.24 -7.94
CA ARG A 96 -9.77 1.39 -7.77
C ARG A 96 -8.65 2.17 -7.11
N LEU A 97 -8.26 3.33 -7.63
CA LEU A 97 -7.21 4.16 -7.04
C LEU A 97 -7.52 4.52 -5.58
N TYR A 98 -8.78 4.84 -5.27
CA TYR A 98 -9.22 5.08 -3.90
C TYR A 98 -9.03 3.85 -3.00
N LEU A 99 -9.53 2.69 -3.41
CA LEU A 99 -9.41 1.45 -2.63
C LEU A 99 -7.96 1.00 -2.47
N GLY A 100 -7.13 1.15 -3.50
CA GLY A 100 -5.70 0.84 -3.43
C GLY A 100 -4.98 1.74 -2.44
N TYR A 101 -5.26 3.05 -2.48
CA TYR A 101 -4.65 4.03 -1.59
C TYR A 101 -5.04 3.78 -0.13
N VAL A 102 -6.33 3.65 0.14
CA VAL A 102 -6.86 3.42 1.50
C VAL A 102 -6.47 2.03 2.01
N GLY A 103 -6.65 0.99 1.19
CA GLY A 103 -6.37 -0.39 1.56
C GLY A 103 -4.89 -0.62 1.88
N ASN A 104 -3.98 0.02 1.14
CA ASN A 104 -2.55 -0.12 1.39
C ASN A 104 -2.10 0.66 2.64
N LEU A 105 -2.55 1.90 2.83
CA LEU A 105 -2.16 2.72 3.99
C LEU A 105 -2.79 2.26 5.31
N GLN A 106 -4.03 1.78 5.26
CA GLN A 106 -4.75 1.31 6.44
C GLN A 106 -4.64 -0.21 6.62
N GLU A 107 -3.86 -0.89 5.77
CA GLU A 107 -3.64 -2.34 5.77
C GLU A 107 -4.94 -3.16 5.76
N LYS A 108 -5.95 -2.61 5.11
CA LYS A 108 -7.26 -3.25 5.10
C LYS A 108 -7.37 -4.23 3.93
N VAL A 109 -7.32 -5.49 4.32
CA VAL A 109 -7.51 -6.66 3.44
C VAL A 109 -8.76 -6.54 2.54
N PRO A 110 -9.96 -6.16 3.02
CA PRO A 110 -11.13 -6.10 2.15
C PRO A 110 -11.04 -5.01 1.06
N GLU A 111 -10.49 -3.84 1.37
CA GLU A 111 -10.29 -2.75 0.42
C GLU A 111 -9.28 -3.14 -0.66
N LEU A 112 -8.18 -3.78 -0.27
CA LEU A 112 -7.16 -4.26 -1.21
C LEU A 112 -7.67 -5.43 -2.07
N ALA A 113 -8.56 -6.27 -1.53
CA ALA A 113 -9.27 -7.27 -2.32
C ALA A 113 -10.22 -6.63 -3.34
N GLY A 114 -10.94 -5.57 -2.94
CA GLY A 114 -11.78 -4.77 -3.84
C GLY A 114 -10.97 -4.11 -4.96
N PHE A 115 -9.79 -3.58 -4.64
CA PHE A 115 -8.82 -3.08 -5.63
C PHE A 115 -8.47 -4.13 -6.69
N LEU A 116 -8.10 -5.35 -6.25
CA LEU A 116 -7.77 -6.46 -7.15
C LEU A 116 -8.99 -6.92 -7.96
N LEU A 117 -10.17 -6.96 -7.34
CA LEU A 117 -11.41 -7.36 -7.98
C LEU A 117 -11.79 -6.40 -9.12
N LEU A 118 -11.75 -5.08 -8.87
CA LEU A 118 -12.00 -4.06 -9.90
C LEU A 118 -10.96 -4.13 -11.02
N SER A 119 -9.69 -4.34 -10.65
CA SER A 119 -8.59 -4.48 -11.61
C SER A 119 -8.82 -5.66 -12.55
N PHE A 120 -9.12 -6.83 -12.00
CA PHE A 120 -9.20 -8.08 -12.77
C PHE A 120 -10.54 -8.24 -13.50
N LEU A 121 -11.67 -7.94 -12.85
CA LEU A 121 -12.99 -8.23 -13.43
C LEU A 121 -13.52 -7.13 -14.33
N ILE A 122 -13.18 -5.87 -14.07
CA ILE A 122 -13.73 -4.74 -14.82
C ILE A 122 -12.68 -4.17 -15.75
N GLN A 123 -11.54 -3.75 -15.21
CA GLN A 123 -10.57 -3.00 -16.01
C GLN A 123 -9.82 -3.84 -17.01
N LEU A 124 -9.26 -4.98 -16.59
CA LEU A 124 -8.45 -5.82 -17.47
C LEU A 124 -9.22 -6.27 -18.72
N PRO A 125 -10.44 -6.85 -18.63
CA PRO A 125 -11.17 -7.25 -19.83
C PRO A 125 -11.60 -6.05 -20.69
N LEU A 126 -11.96 -4.92 -20.08
CA LEU A 126 -12.42 -3.75 -20.82
C LEU A 126 -11.27 -3.01 -21.51
N LEU A 127 -10.10 -2.88 -20.87
CA LEU A 127 -8.87 -2.39 -21.52
C LEU A 127 -8.43 -3.32 -22.65
N LEU A 128 -8.44 -4.64 -22.41
CA LEU A 128 -8.03 -5.59 -23.44
C LEU A 128 -8.99 -5.57 -24.64
N PHE A 129 -10.29 -5.42 -24.38
CA PHE A 129 -11.29 -5.23 -25.43
C PHE A 129 -10.97 -3.97 -26.27
N LEU A 130 -10.72 -2.82 -25.63
CA LEU A 130 -10.38 -1.58 -26.33
C LEU A 130 -9.06 -1.67 -27.12
N LEU A 131 -8.06 -2.39 -26.60
CA LEU A 131 -6.76 -2.58 -27.25
C LEU A 131 -6.79 -3.59 -28.41
N THR A 132 -7.66 -4.59 -28.35
CA THR A 132 -7.72 -5.70 -29.33
C THR A 132 -8.71 -5.42 -30.46
N ASP A 133 -9.60 -4.45 -30.29
CA ASP A 133 -10.61 -4.16 -31.30
C ASP A 133 -10.02 -3.45 -32.52
N SER A 134 -9.66 -4.24 -33.54
CA SER A 134 -9.17 -3.74 -34.83
C SER A 134 -10.23 -3.05 -35.68
N ARG A 135 -11.51 -3.06 -35.28
CA ARG A 135 -12.61 -2.44 -36.07
C ARG A 135 -12.73 -0.94 -35.82
N VAL A 136 -12.26 -0.47 -34.67
CA VAL A 136 -12.10 0.95 -34.39
C VAL A 136 -10.71 1.35 -34.84
N THR A 137 -10.61 2.36 -35.70
CA THR A 137 -9.31 2.94 -36.05
C THR A 137 -8.70 3.55 -34.79
N LEU A 138 -7.90 2.78 -34.06
CA LEU A 138 -7.21 3.21 -32.86
C LEU A 138 -6.22 4.30 -33.24
N LEU A 139 -6.42 5.50 -32.72
CA LEU A 139 -5.42 6.55 -32.89
C LEU A 139 -4.14 6.10 -32.16
N PRO A 140 -2.94 6.43 -32.68
CA PRO A 140 -1.68 6.09 -32.00
C PRO A 140 -1.63 6.58 -30.55
N LEU A 141 -2.30 7.71 -30.26
CA LEU A 141 -2.44 8.26 -28.92
C LEU A 141 -3.34 7.41 -28.01
N GLU A 142 -4.47 6.89 -28.51
CA GLU A 142 -5.34 5.96 -27.75
C GLU A 142 -4.58 4.69 -27.39
N LEU A 143 -3.84 4.15 -28.36
CA LEU A 143 -3.03 2.95 -28.15
C LEU A 143 -1.97 3.18 -27.06
N ALA A 144 -1.24 4.30 -27.13
CA ALA A 144 -0.22 4.65 -26.16
C ALA A 144 -0.80 4.82 -24.75
N LEU A 145 -1.94 5.51 -24.64
CA LEU A 145 -2.61 5.74 -23.37
C LEU A 145 -3.17 4.45 -22.77
N HIS A 146 -3.95 3.67 -23.51
CA HIS A 146 -4.46 2.39 -23.01
C HIS A 146 -3.34 1.40 -22.65
N SER A 147 -2.24 1.37 -23.44
CA SER A 147 -1.09 0.51 -23.14
C SER A 147 -0.38 0.93 -21.85
N LEU A 148 -0.24 2.25 -21.62
CA LEU A 148 0.36 2.76 -20.39
C LEU A 148 -0.52 2.48 -19.17
N LEU A 149 -1.83 2.69 -19.28
CA LEU A 149 -2.81 2.34 -18.24
C LEU A 149 -2.77 0.83 -17.93
N LEU A 150 -2.66 -0.02 -18.96
CA LEU A 150 -2.51 -1.47 -18.79
C LEU A 150 -1.21 -1.84 -18.07
N ALA A 151 -0.10 -1.15 -18.37
CA ALA A 151 1.17 -1.39 -17.70
C ALA A 151 1.10 -1.05 -16.20
N PHE A 152 0.50 0.11 -15.85
CA PHE A 152 0.20 0.45 -14.45
C PHE A 152 -0.69 -0.61 -13.80
N LEU A 153 -1.76 -1.04 -14.47
CA LEU A 153 -2.70 -2.03 -13.96
C LEU A 153 -2.01 -3.36 -13.59
N ILE A 154 -1.18 -3.91 -14.48
CA ILE A 154 -0.52 -5.20 -14.27
C ILE A 154 0.47 -5.13 -13.09
N THR A 155 1.26 -4.06 -13.06
CA THR A 155 2.31 -3.87 -12.04
C THR A 155 1.71 -3.59 -10.66
N GLU A 156 0.69 -2.74 -10.58
CA GLU A 156 -0.03 -2.47 -9.33
C GLU A 156 -0.80 -3.71 -8.85
N MET A 157 -1.42 -4.48 -9.75
CA MET A 157 -2.08 -5.74 -9.40
C MET A 157 -1.10 -6.75 -8.79
N ALA A 158 0.10 -6.87 -9.36
CA ALA A 158 1.16 -7.73 -8.81
C ALA A 158 1.60 -7.25 -7.42
N ALA A 159 1.85 -5.95 -7.25
CA ALA A 159 2.25 -5.39 -5.96
C ALA A 159 1.15 -5.52 -4.90
N ALA A 160 -0.10 -5.24 -5.25
CA ALA A 160 -1.26 -5.39 -4.36
C ALA A 160 -1.51 -6.85 -3.96
N PHE A 161 -1.31 -7.81 -4.86
CA PHE A 161 -1.41 -9.23 -4.53
C PHE A 161 -0.35 -9.66 -3.49
N LEU A 162 0.89 -9.18 -3.64
CA LEU A 162 1.96 -9.44 -2.67
C LEU A 162 1.67 -8.81 -1.31
N ALA A 163 1.15 -7.57 -1.30
CA ALA A 163 0.72 -6.88 -0.09
C ALA A 163 -0.42 -7.64 0.60
N LEU A 164 -1.45 -8.05 -0.15
CA LEU A 164 -2.59 -8.82 0.37
C LEU A 164 -2.16 -10.14 1.00
N LYS A 165 -1.26 -10.87 0.35
CA LYS A 165 -0.70 -12.14 0.87
C LYS A 165 0.05 -11.94 2.18
N THR A 166 0.75 -10.81 2.31
CA THR A 166 1.52 -10.49 3.52
C THR A 166 0.59 -10.09 4.67
N MET A 167 -0.37 -9.20 4.41
CA MET A 167 -1.36 -8.76 5.40
C MET A 167 -2.23 -9.92 5.91
N SER A 168 -2.65 -10.82 5.01
CA SER A 168 -3.47 -11.99 5.39
C SER A 168 -2.74 -12.95 6.34
N LYS A 169 -1.43 -13.13 6.14
CA LYS A 169 -0.60 -13.95 7.04
C LYS A 169 -0.44 -13.32 8.42
N GLN A 170 -0.22 -12.00 8.46
CA GLN A 170 -0.10 -11.25 9.71
C GLN A 170 -1.41 -11.30 10.51
N LEU A 171 -2.54 -11.13 9.82
CA LEU A 171 -3.86 -11.23 10.43
C LEU A 171 -4.11 -12.61 11.05
N ALA A 172 -3.77 -13.70 10.33
CA ALA A 172 -3.88 -15.06 10.84
C ALA A 172 -3.00 -15.31 12.08
N ALA A 173 -1.76 -14.80 12.08
CA ALA A 173 -0.85 -14.90 13.22
C ALA A 173 -1.40 -14.14 14.45
N GLN A 174 -1.98 -12.96 14.26
CA GLN A 174 -2.59 -12.19 15.35
C GLN A 174 -3.82 -12.89 15.92
N PHE A 175 -4.67 -13.49 15.09
CA PHE A 175 -5.81 -14.27 15.56
C PHE A 175 -5.35 -15.47 16.41
N TYR A 176 -4.33 -16.19 15.97
CA TYR A 176 -3.76 -17.31 16.72
C TYR A 176 -3.23 -16.87 18.09
N LEU A 177 -2.47 -15.78 18.16
CA LEU A 177 -1.96 -15.24 19.43
C LEU A 177 -3.09 -14.77 20.38
N ARG A 178 -4.16 -14.18 19.83
CA ARG A 178 -5.33 -13.79 20.64
C ARG A 178 -6.05 -14.98 21.26
N GLN A 179 -6.16 -16.10 20.53
CA GLN A 179 -6.74 -17.34 21.05
C GLN A 179 -5.89 -17.90 22.20
N LEU A 180 -4.56 -17.88 22.08
CA LEU A 180 -3.66 -18.35 23.15
C LEU A 180 -3.72 -17.47 24.42
N LYS A 181 -3.90 -16.16 24.28
CA LYS A 181 -3.97 -15.23 25.42
C LYS A 181 -5.33 -15.23 26.12
N GLY A 182 -6.37 -15.71 25.45
CA GLY A 182 -7.74 -15.81 25.98
C GLY A 182 -8.07 -17.15 26.66
N SER A 183 -7.13 -18.09 26.70
CA SER A 183 -7.23 -19.39 27.38
C SER A 183 -6.33 -19.43 28.62
#